data_AF-G9KRJ3-F1
#
_entry.id   AF-G9KRJ3-F1
#
_cell.length_a   1.000
_cell.length_b   1.000
_cell.length_c   1.000
_cell.angle_alpha   90.00
_cell.angle_beta   90.00
_cell.angle_gamma   90.00
#
_symmetry.space_group_name_H-M   'P 1'
#
loop_
_entity.id
_entity.type
_entity.pdbx_description
1 polymer ?
#
loop_
_entity_poly.entity_id
_entity_poly.type
_entity_poly.pdbx_seq_one_letter_code
_entity_poly.pdbx_strand_id
1 'polypeptide(L)'
;VSWSQFNRENLPGRNYTFWQWFDGVMEVLKKHLKPHWNDGAILGFVNKQQAHDLLINKPDGTFLLRFSDSEIGGITIAWKFDSQERMFWNLMPFTTRDFSIRSLADRLGDLNYLIYVFPDRPKDEVYSRYYTPVPCEPATAKAVDGYV
;
A
#
# COMPACT_ATOMS: atom_id res chain seq x y z
N VAL A 1 -25.69 -11.80 -8.96
CA VAL A 1 -25.16 -11.74 -7.57
C VAL A 1 -26.35 -11.79 -6.63
N SER A 2 -26.46 -12.82 -5.80
CA SER A 2 -27.52 -12.90 -4.78
C SER A 2 -27.11 -12.13 -3.51
N TRP A 3 -28.09 -11.79 -2.66
CA TRP A 3 -27.80 -11.24 -1.34
C TRP A 3 -26.95 -12.19 -0.49
N SER A 4 -27.17 -13.50 -0.63
CA SER A 4 -26.40 -14.50 0.10
C SER A 4 -24.92 -14.45 -0.29
N GLN A 5 -24.62 -14.42 -1.59
CA GLN A 5 -23.25 -14.28 -2.10
C GLN A 5 -22.58 -12.95 -1.70
N PHE A 6 -23.38 -11.91 -1.49
CA PHE A 6 -22.87 -10.57 -1.19
C PHE A 6 -22.51 -10.39 0.30
N ASN A 7 -23.38 -10.82 1.21
CA ASN A 7 -23.24 -10.49 2.64
C ASN A 7 -23.68 -11.62 3.60
N ARG A 8 -23.75 -12.87 3.14
CA ARG A 8 -24.19 -13.99 4.00
C ARG A 8 -23.28 -15.21 3.89
N GLU A 9 -22.82 -15.51 2.69
CA GLU A 9 -21.84 -16.55 2.39
C GLU A 9 -20.43 -15.98 2.53
N ASN A 10 -19.56 -16.73 3.19
CA ASN A 10 -18.15 -16.37 3.30
C ASN A 10 -17.45 -16.56 1.96
N LEU A 11 -16.44 -15.74 1.70
CA LEU A 11 -15.57 -15.94 0.56
C LEU A 11 -14.84 -17.31 0.66
N PRO A 12 -14.57 -17.99 -0.46
CA PRO A 12 -13.87 -19.26 -0.44
C PRO A 12 -12.54 -19.16 0.31
N GLY A 13 -12.34 -20.03 1.31
CA GLY A 13 -11.12 -20.04 2.14
C GLY A 13 -11.00 -18.87 3.14
N ARG A 14 -12.07 -18.10 3.36
CA ARG A 14 -12.11 -16.99 4.32
C ARG A 14 -13.23 -17.17 5.35
N ASN A 15 -13.10 -16.44 6.45
CA ASN A 15 -14.07 -16.38 7.54
C ASN A 15 -14.93 -15.09 7.51
N TYR A 16 -14.97 -14.40 6.36
CA TYR A 16 -15.72 -13.17 6.15
C TYR A 16 -16.40 -13.14 4.79
N THR A 17 -17.46 -12.34 4.69
CA THR A 17 -18.25 -12.13 3.46
C THR A 17 -17.57 -11.15 2.51
N PHE A 18 -18.03 -11.10 1.26
CA PHE A 18 -17.59 -10.07 0.32
C PHE A 18 -17.82 -8.66 0.86
N TRP A 19 -19.01 -8.40 1.40
CA TRP A 19 -19.35 -7.09 1.95
C TRP A 19 -18.44 -6.68 3.10
N GLN A 20 -18.15 -7.58 4.05
CA GLN A 20 -17.24 -7.30 5.17
C GLN A 20 -15.83 -6.92 4.67
N TRP A 21 -15.33 -7.64 3.67
CA TRP A 21 -14.05 -7.31 3.05
C TRP A 21 -14.09 -5.94 2.36
N PHE A 22 -15.12 -5.68 1.55
CA PHE A 22 -15.28 -4.45 0.80
C PHE A 22 -15.46 -3.23 1.71
N ASP A 23 -16.24 -3.37 2.78
CA ASP A 23 -16.44 -2.33 3.78
C ASP A 23 -15.14 -1.99 4.51
N GLY A 24 -14.35 -3.00 4.88
CA GLY A 24 -13.02 -2.78 5.46
C GLY A 24 -12.06 -2.04 4.52
N VAL A 25 -12.09 -2.37 3.22
CA VAL A 25 -11.34 -1.63 2.19
C VAL A 25 -11.81 -0.17 2.12
N MET A 26 -13.12 0.06 2.10
CA MET A 26 -13.70 1.40 2.07
C MET A 26 -13.33 2.22 3.31
N GLU A 27 -13.29 1.59 4.48
CA GLU A 27 -12.91 2.24 5.74
C GLU A 27 -11.47 2.75 5.67
N VAL A 28 -10.52 1.90 5.28
CA VAL A 28 -9.10 2.25 5.18
C VAL A 28 -8.86 3.33 4.13
N LEU A 29 -9.53 3.20 2.99
CA LEU A 29 -9.50 4.23 1.94
C LEU A 29 -9.97 5.57 2.47
N LYS A 30 -11.15 5.63 3.09
CA LYS A 30 -11.74 6.88 3.59
C LYS A 30 -10.90 7.51 4.69
N LYS A 31 -10.35 6.71 5.62
CA LYS A 31 -9.61 7.20 6.79
C LYS A 31 -8.20 7.66 6.45
N HIS A 32 -7.44 6.89 5.65
CA HIS A 32 -6.00 7.12 5.52
C HIS A 32 -5.55 7.40 4.07
N LEU A 33 -6.29 6.92 3.06
CA LEU A 33 -5.74 6.82 1.71
C LEU A 33 -6.52 7.60 0.65
N LYS A 34 -7.52 8.38 1.07
CA LYS A 34 -8.36 9.17 0.18
C LYS A 34 -7.54 10.06 -0.79
N PRO A 35 -6.49 10.78 -0.37
CA PRO A 35 -5.68 11.56 -1.30
C PRO A 35 -4.95 10.68 -2.32
N HIS A 36 -4.29 9.61 -1.86
CA HIS A 36 -3.57 8.65 -2.69
C HIS A 36 -4.48 7.96 -3.72
N TRP A 37 -5.73 7.66 -3.33
CA TRP A 37 -6.73 7.08 -4.24
C TRP A 37 -7.14 8.06 -5.34
N ASN A 38 -7.41 9.32 -4.98
CA ASN A 38 -7.82 10.35 -5.93
C ASN A 38 -6.70 10.71 -6.91
N ASP A 39 -5.43 10.67 -6.47
CA ASP A 39 -4.24 10.93 -7.30
C ASP A 39 -3.86 9.69 -8.14
N GLY A 40 -4.65 8.62 -8.09
CA GLY A 40 -4.42 7.38 -8.83
C GLY A 40 -3.15 6.65 -8.40
N ALA A 41 -2.62 6.93 -7.19
CA ALA A 41 -1.41 6.30 -6.67
C ALA A 41 -1.64 4.84 -6.24
N ILE A 42 -2.90 4.46 -6.02
CA ILE A 42 -3.34 3.13 -5.60
C ILE A 42 -4.16 2.50 -6.72
N LEU A 43 -3.73 1.33 -7.20
CA LEU A 43 -4.47 0.57 -8.21
C LEU A 43 -5.65 -0.19 -7.57
N GLY A 44 -5.45 -0.71 -6.36
CA GLY A 44 -6.51 -1.20 -5.48
C GLY A 44 -7.05 -2.57 -5.86
N PHE A 45 -8.08 -2.62 -6.70
CA PHE A 45 -8.85 -3.84 -6.99
C PHE A 45 -8.14 -4.74 -8.01
N VAL A 46 -7.04 -5.36 -7.58
CA VAL A 46 -6.20 -6.22 -8.41
C VAL A 46 -5.81 -7.45 -7.60
N ASN A 47 -6.02 -8.64 -8.18
CA ASN A 47 -5.62 -9.89 -7.53
C ASN A 47 -4.11 -10.14 -7.67
N LYS A 48 -3.58 -11.13 -6.95
CA LYS A 48 -2.14 -11.44 -6.97
C LYS A 48 -1.61 -11.78 -8.37
N GLN A 49 -2.40 -12.50 -9.18
CA GLN A 49 -2.00 -12.92 -10.52
C GLN A 49 -1.96 -11.72 -11.49
N GLN A 50 -3.00 -10.89 -11.48
CA GLN A 50 -3.06 -9.67 -12.27
C GLN A 50 -1.92 -8.71 -11.89
N ALA A 51 -1.62 -8.56 -10.60
CA ALA A 51 -0.50 -7.74 -10.15
C ALA A 51 0.85 -8.26 -10.67
N HIS A 52 1.04 -9.58 -10.69
CA HIS A 52 2.21 -10.23 -11.28
C HIS A 52 2.30 -9.92 -12.78
N ASP A 53 1.22 -10.13 -13.53
CA ASP A 53 1.21 -9.98 -14.99
C ASP A 53 1.40 -8.52 -15.42
N LEU A 54 0.92 -7.56 -14.62
CA LEU A 54 1.14 -6.13 -14.86
C LEU A 54 2.58 -5.69 -14.59
N LEU A 55 3.28 -6.36 -13.67
CA LEU A 55 4.62 -5.98 -13.24
C LEU A 55 5.74 -6.75 -13.95
N ILE A 56 5.51 -7.98 -14.43
CA ILE A 56 6.57 -8.84 -14.98
C ILE A 56 7.34 -8.19 -16.14
N ASN A 57 6.65 -7.41 -16.98
CA ASN A 57 7.23 -6.71 -18.14
C ASN A 57 7.67 -5.26 -17.85
N LYS A 58 7.68 -4.84 -16.58
CA LYS A 58 8.08 -3.49 -16.14
C LYS A 58 9.55 -3.45 -15.69
N PRO A 59 10.19 -2.28 -15.61
CA PRO A 59 11.54 -2.16 -15.07
C PRO A 59 11.59 -2.55 -13.58
N ASP A 60 12.77 -2.89 -13.10
CA ASP A 60 12.97 -3.25 -11.69
C ASP A 60 12.68 -2.08 -10.75
N GLY A 61 12.15 -2.41 -9.58
CA GLY A 61 11.67 -1.42 -8.63
C GLY A 61 10.30 -0.82 -8.99
N THR A 62 9.66 -1.29 -10.07
CA THR A 62 8.25 -0.95 -10.33
C THR A 62 7.34 -1.68 -9.34
N PHE A 63 6.41 -0.94 -8.75
CA PHE A 63 5.47 -1.45 -7.77
C PHE A 63 4.07 -0.90 -7.97
N LEU A 64 3.11 -1.59 -7.36
CA LEU A 64 1.72 -1.16 -7.27
C LEU A 64 1.15 -1.51 -5.90
N LEU A 65 0.13 -0.75 -5.52
CA LEU A 65 -0.65 -1.01 -4.31
C LEU A 65 -1.96 -1.69 -4.69
N ARG A 66 -2.27 -2.79 -4.00
CA ARG A 66 -3.51 -3.53 -4.17
C ARG A 66 -4.15 -3.85 -2.82
N PHE A 67 -5.47 -4.00 -2.81
CA PHE A 67 -6.19 -4.49 -1.64
C PHE A 67 -5.84 -5.95 -1.41
N SER A 68 -5.61 -6.28 -0.14
CA SER A 68 -5.36 -7.63 0.29
C SER A 68 -6.65 -8.42 0.25
N ASP A 69 -6.60 -9.54 -0.44
CA ASP A 69 -7.61 -10.59 -0.48
C ASP A 69 -7.53 -11.51 0.74
N SER A 70 -6.51 -11.36 1.59
CA SER A 70 -6.32 -12.14 2.81
C SER A 70 -6.63 -11.42 4.11
N GLU A 71 -6.52 -10.10 4.10
CA GLU A 71 -6.66 -9.27 5.30
C GLU A 71 -7.78 -8.24 5.04
N ILE A 72 -8.78 -8.19 5.91
CA ILE A 72 -9.86 -7.21 5.79
C ILE A 72 -9.27 -5.81 5.98
N GLY A 73 -9.54 -4.91 5.02
CA GLY A 73 -8.97 -3.56 5.04
C GLY A 73 -7.45 -3.52 4.88
N GLY A 74 -6.82 -4.62 4.49
CA GLY A 74 -5.39 -4.68 4.25
C GLY A 74 -5.03 -4.12 2.88
N ILE A 75 -3.91 -3.41 2.78
CA ILE A 75 -3.30 -3.00 1.52
C ILE A 75 -1.88 -3.52 1.46
N THR A 76 -1.55 -4.21 0.37
CA THR A 76 -0.23 -4.78 0.15
C THR A 76 0.47 -4.07 -1.01
N ILE A 77 1.80 -4.01 -0.90
CA ILE A 77 2.68 -3.52 -1.94
C ILE A 77 3.20 -4.74 -2.70
N ALA A 78 2.90 -4.78 -3.99
CA ALA A 78 3.48 -5.74 -4.92
C ALA A 78 4.56 -5.04 -5.75
N TRP A 79 5.73 -5.64 -5.89
CA TRP A 79 6.82 -5.07 -6.69
C TRP A 79 7.57 -6.14 -7.46
N LYS A 80 8.17 -5.70 -8.57
CA LYS A 80 9.13 -6.49 -9.34
C LYS A 80 10.55 -6.17 -8.88
N PHE A 81 11.34 -7.22 -8.73
CA PHE A 81 12.78 -7.10 -8.56
C PHE A 81 13.45 -8.28 -9.25
N ASP A 82 14.27 -8.04 -10.29
CA ASP A 82 14.97 -9.09 -11.01
C ASP A 82 16.02 -9.76 -10.10
N SER A 83 15.65 -10.95 -9.61
CA SER A 83 16.51 -11.81 -8.81
C SER A 83 16.38 -13.23 -9.35
N GLN A 84 17.50 -13.97 -9.37
CA GLN A 84 17.60 -15.31 -9.97
C GLN A 84 16.58 -16.31 -9.41
N GLU A 85 16.11 -16.12 -8.18
CA GLU A 85 15.16 -17.02 -7.52
C GLU A 85 13.72 -16.54 -7.58
N ARG A 86 13.49 -15.22 -7.62
CA ARG A 86 12.14 -14.65 -7.48
C ARG A 86 12.05 -13.23 -8.03
N MET A 87 11.28 -13.09 -9.10
CA MET A 87 11.07 -11.82 -9.79
C MET A 87 9.93 -10.96 -9.21
N PHE A 88 9.05 -11.55 -8.38
CA PHE A 88 7.83 -10.91 -7.89
C PHE A 88 7.61 -11.09 -6.39
N TRP A 89 7.41 -9.97 -5.70
CA TRP A 89 7.31 -9.90 -4.25
C TRP A 89 6.05 -9.17 -3.82
N ASN A 90 5.50 -9.57 -2.66
CA ASN A 90 4.35 -8.90 -2.03
C ASN A 90 4.68 -8.74 -0.55
N LEU A 91 4.51 -7.53 -0.01
CA LEU A 91 4.70 -7.28 1.41
C LEU A 91 3.49 -7.78 2.19
N MET A 92 3.70 -7.98 3.49
CA MET A 92 2.59 -8.19 4.41
C MET A 92 1.62 -7.00 4.30
N PRO A 93 0.30 -7.25 4.25
CA PRO A 93 -0.69 -6.17 4.17
C PRO A 93 -0.58 -5.20 5.35
N PHE A 94 -0.67 -3.91 5.06
CA PHE A 94 -0.83 -2.86 6.05
C PHE A 94 -2.31 -2.62 6.31
N THR A 95 -2.66 -2.44 7.57
CA THR A 95 -4.02 -2.20 8.04
C THR A 95 -4.17 -0.77 8.56
N THR A 96 -5.40 -0.37 8.92
CA THR A 96 -5.68 0.89 9.62
C THR A 96 -4.74 1.12 10.81
N ARG A 97 -4.40 0.06 11.57
CA ARG A 97 -3.50 0.17 12.72
C ARG A 97 -2.10 0.60 12.30
N ASP A 98 -1.60 0.06 11.20
CA ASP A 98 -0.28 0.39 10.67
C ASP A 98 -0.22 1.84 10.17
N PHE A 99 -1.28 2.30 9.52
CA PHE A 99 -1.39 3.67 9.01
C PHE A 99 -1.60 4.72 10.10
N SER A 100 -2.16 4.34 11.25
CA SER A 100 -2.24 5.19 12.44
C SER A 100 -0.88 5.41 13.10
N ILE A 101 0.04 4.45 13.00
CA ILE A 101 1.40 4.57 13.55
C ILE A 101 2.28 5.38 12.60
N ARG A 102 2.19 5.08 11.29
CA ARG A 102 3.02 5.72 10.26
C ARG A 102 2.31 5.71 8.92
N SER A 103 2.33 6.85 8.23
CA SER A 103 1.63 7.04 6.96
C SER A 103 2.11 6.07 5.86
N LEU A 104 1.26 5.83 4.86
CA LEU A 104 1.64 5.02 3.69
C LEU A 104 2.83 5.63 2.95
N ALA A 105 2.82 6.95 2.76
CA ALA A 105 3.87 7.64 2.02
C ALA A 105 5.23 7.48 2.74
N ASP A 106 5.29 7.71 4.05
CA ASP A 106 6.55 7.58 4.80
C ASP A 106 7.10 6.15 4.75
N ARG A 107 6.22 5.14 4.83
CA ARG A 107 6.62 3.73 4.68
C ARG A 107 7.16 3.44 3.30
N LEU A 108 6.57 4.01 2.24
CA LEU A 108 7.08 3.89 0.86
C LEU A 108 8.40 4.64 0.67
N GLY A 109 8.58 5.76 1.38
CA GLY A 109 9.81 6.55 1.39
C GLY A 109 11.01 5.72 1.83
N ASP A 110 10.88 4.96 2.92
CA ASP A 110 11.97 4.11 3.45
C ASP A 110 12.44 3.00 2.49
N LEU A 111 11.56 2.57 1.59
CA LEU A 111 11.84 1.48 0.66
C LEU A 111 12.54 2.02 -0.58
N ASN A 112 13.87 2.16 -0.50
CA ASN A 112 14.71 2.70 -1.58
C ASN A 112 14.71 1.83 -2.85
N TYR A 113 14.40 0.55 -2.73
CA TYR A 113 14.27 -0.35 -3.87
C TYR A 113 12.96 -0.18 -4.65
N LEU A 114 12.01 0.61 -4.12
CA LEU A 114 10.78 1.00 -4.83
C LEU A 114 11.02 2.32 -5.55
N ILE A 115 10.95 2.30 -6.87
CA ILE A 115 11.39 3.40 -7.74
C ILE A 115 10.22 3.95 -8.56
N TYR A 116 9.40 3.06 -9.14
CA TYR A 116 8.32 3.46 -10.05
C TYR A 116 6.96 2.97 -9.55
N VAL A 117 5.99 3.87 -9.47
CA VAL A 117 4.59 3.54 -9.29
C VAL A 117 4.01 3.15 -10.64
N PHE A 118 3.40 1.98 -10.72
CA PHE A 118 2.72 1.52 -11.92
C PHE A 118 1.75 2.59 -12.45
N PRO A 119 1.71 2.85 -13.77
CA PRO A 119 2.43 2.13 -14.83
C PRO A 119 3.90 2.52 -15.07
N ASP A 120 4.31 3.75 -14.75
CA ASP A 120 5.62 4.33 -15.13
C ASP A 120 5.93 5.68 -14.44
N ARG A 121 5.29 6.01 -13.31
CA ARG A 121 5.52 7.27 -12.61
C ARG A 121 6.61 7.13 -11.53
N PRO A 122 7.58 8.05 -11.41
CA PRO A 122 8.54 8.03 -10.31
C PRO A 122 7.85 8.08 -8.94
N LYS A 123 8.35 7.30 -7.97
CA LYS A 123 7.83 7.25 -6.58
C LYS A 123 7.71 8.65 -5.98
N ASP A 124 8.76 9.45 -6.11
CA ASP A 124 8.82 10.77 -5.49
C ASP A 124 7.83 11.75 -6.12
N GLU A 125 7.54 11.65 -7.42
CA GLU A 125 6.52 12.49 -8.06
C GLU A 125 5.12 12.25 -7.44
N VAL A 126 4.83 10.98 -7.12
CA VAL A 126 3.53 10.56 -6.60
C VAL A 126 3.41 10.77 -5.09
N TYR A 127 4.47 10.47 -4.33
CA TYR A 127 4.41 10.39 -2.86
C TYR A 127 5.12 11.53 -2.11
N SER A 128 6.01 12.31 -2.76
CA SER A 128 6.78 13.36 -2.06
C SER A 128 5.90 14.36 -1.32
N ARG A 129 4.76 14.73 -1.90
CA ARG A 129 3.78 15.66 -1.31
C ARG A 129 3.16 15.18 0.01
N TYR A 130 3.25 13.87 0.28
CA TYR A 130 2.67 13.22 1.45
C TYR A 130 3.72 12.80 2.48
N TYR A 131 5.02 13.01 2.20
CA TYR A 131 6.05 12.72 3.18
C TYR A 131 5.93 13.67 4.36
N THR A 132 5.96 13.09 5.55
CA THR A 132 6.09 13.88 6.76
C THR A 132 7.46 14.55 6.70
N PRO A 133 7.55 15.90 6.77
CA PRO A 133 8.82 16.56 6.81
C PRO A 133 9.57 16.01 8.01
N VAL A 134 10.73 15.39 7.77
CA VAL A 134 11.68 15.14 8.84
C VAL A 134 11.91 16.52 9.47
N PRO A 135 11.74 16.69 10.78
CA PRO A 135 12.32 17.86 11.43
C PRO A 135 13.81 17.75 11.13
N CYS A 136 14.28 18.49 10.12
CA CYS A 136 15.69 18.84 10.06
C CYS A 136 15.91 19.53 11.39
N GLU A 137 16.55 18.86 12.33
CA GLU A 137 17.16 19.56 13.44
C GLU A 137 17.93 20.71 12.79
N PRO A 138 17.61 21.98 13.09
CA PRO A 138 18.58 23.01 12.78
C PRO A 138 19.82 22.61 13.56
N ALA A 139 20.89 22.26 12.86
CA ALA A 139 22.22 22.30 13.44
C ALA A 139 22.31 23.67 14.11
N THR A 140 22.32 23.69 15.45
CA THR A 140 22.05 24.82 16.37
C THR A 140 20.62 25.02 16.87
N ALA A 141 20.03 24.02 17.51
CA ALA A 141 19.23 24.27 18.72
C ALA A 141 19.82 23.43 19.84
N LYS A 142 20.48 24.09 20.81
CA LYS A 142 20.94 23.41 22.02
C LYS A 142 19.71 22.75 22.65
N ALA A 143 19.74 21.42 22.75
CA ALA A 143 18.78 20.66 23.54
C ALA A 143 18.74 21.27 24.95
N VAL A 144 17.62 21.90 25.28
CA VAL A 144 17.29 22.19 26.66
C VAL A 144 16.34 21.06 27.05
N ASP A 145 16.82 20.24 27.98
CA ASP A 145 16.07 19.20 28.69
C ASP A 145 16.05 17.76 28.13
N GLY A 146 17.13 17.34 27.47
CA GLY A 146 17.58 15.94 27.53
C GLY A 146 16.67 14.86 26.93
N TYR A 147 15.64 15.22 26.18
CA TYR A 147 14.86 14.30 25.36
C TYR A 147 14.99 14.70 23.89
N VAL A 148 15.45 13.73 23.09
CA VAL A 148 15.48 13.78 21.62
C VAL A 148 14.10 13.41 21.09
#